data_AF-A0A1V5KIU9-F1
#
_entry.id   AF-A0A1V5KIU9-F1
#
_cell.length_a   1.000
_cell.length_b   1.000
_cell.length_c   1.000
_cell.angle_alpha   90.00
_cell.angle_beta   90.00
_cell.angle_gamma   90.00
#
_symmetry.space_group_name_H-M   'P 1'
#
loop_
_entity.id
_entity.type
_entity.pdbx_description
1 polymer ?
#
loop_
_entity_poly.entity_id
_entity_poly.type
_entity_poly.pdbx_seq_one_letter_code
_entity_poly.pdbx_strand_id
1 'polypeptide(L)' 'MLVHRVVALRLGSDVGHFSAGAGLRLPRLDFDYAFLSHQHLENTHRVSLRVRIEEPRFARMK' A
#
# COMPACT_ATOMS: atom_id res chain seq x y z
N MET A 1 -8.49 -8.30 20.99
CA MET A 1 -7.09 -8.51 20.54
C MET A 1 -6.85 -7.62 19.33
N LEU A 2 -6.68 -6.34 19.57
CA LEU A 2 -6.56 -5.30 18.56
C LEU A 2 -5.09 -4.86 18.53
N VAL A 3 -4.61 -4.36 17.40
CA VAL A 3 -3.27 -3.74 17.24
C VAL A 3 -2.12 -4.73 17.01
N HIS A 4 -1.98 -5.28 15.80
CA HIS A 4 -0.64 -5.73 15.34
C HIS A 4 -0.35 -5.46 13.85
N ARG A 5 -1.17 -4.70 13.12
CA ARG A 5 -0.96 -4.44 11.67
C ARG A 5 -1.37 -3.03 11.24
N VAL A 6 -0.93 -2.00 11.97
CA VAL A 6 -1.12 -0.59 11.58
C VAL A 6 -0.08 -0.17 10.54
N VAL A 7 1.13 -0.73 10.62
CA VAL A 7 2.24 -0.42 9.71
C VAL A 7 2.65 -1.70 8.99
N ALA A 8 2.93 -1.58 7.69
CA ALA A 8 3.50 -2.61 6.86
C ALA A 8 4.78 -2.09 6.22
N LEU A 9 5.88 -2.83 6.34
CA LEU A 9 7.10 -2.54 5.60
C LEU A 9 7.33 -3.70 4.60
N ARG A 10 7.71 -3.36 3.38
CA ARG A 10 7.99 -4.31 2.30
C ARG A 10 9.34 -3.94 1.69
N LEU A 11 10.24 -4.90 1.63
CA LEU A 11 11.51 -4.77 0.94
C LEU A 11 11.60 -5.94 -0.04
N GLY A 12 12.10 -5.66 -1.23
CA GLY A 12 12.26 -6.65 -2.28
C GLY A 12 13.42 -6.27 -3.17
N SER A 13 14.09 -7.28 -3.71
CA SER A 13 15.10 -7.10 -4.73
C SER A 13 14.82 -8.09 -5.84
N ASP A 14 14.81 -7.59 -7.07
CA ASP A 14 14.82 -8.38 -8.30
C ASP A 14 16.15 -8.14 -9.03
N VAL A 15 16.47 -8.90 -10.07
CA VAL A 15 17.77 -8.86 -10.77
C VAL A 15 18.12 -7.43 -11.19
N GLY A 16 18.99 -6.77 -10.40
CA GLY A 16 19.41 -5.37 -10.61
C GLY A 16 18.43 -4.29 -10.11
N HIS A 17 17.28 -4.67 -9.55
CA HIS A 17 16.21 -3.73 -9.17
C HIS A 17 15.87 -3.83 -7.69
N PHE A 18 16.07 -2.76 -6.95
CA PHE A 18 15.66 -2.66 -5.55
C PHE A 18 14.24 -2.09 -5.44
N SER A 19 13.42 -2.66 -4.55
CA SER A 19 12.08 -2.17 -4.24
C SER A 19 11.92 -2.02 -2.74
N ALA A 20 11.41 -0.87 -2.30
CA ALA A 20 11.07 -0.62 -0.92
C ALA A 20 9.68 -0.01 -0.82
N GLY A 21 8.91 -0.37 0.19
CA GLY A 21 7.59 0.20 0.38
C GLY A 21 7.17 0.19 1.84
N ALA A 22 6.38 1.18 2.20
CA ALA A 22 5.76 1.33 3.50
C ALA A 22 4.26 1.52 3.32
N GLY A 23 3.47 0.92 4.19
CA GLY A 23 2.02 1.02 4.19
C GLY A 23 1.50 1.30 5.59
N LEU A 24 0.43 2.07 5.67
CA LEU A 24 -0.32 2.38 6.86
C LEU A 24 -1.76 1.91 6.68
N ARG A 25 -2.24 1.08 7.62
CA ARG A 25 -3.58 0.52 7.64
C ARG A 25 -4.34 1.07 8.83
N LEU A 26 -5.26 1.98 8.55
CA LEU A 26 -6.21 2.56 9.50
C LEU A 26 -7.59 1.89 9.32
N PRO A 27 -8.53 2.08 10.27
CA PRO A 27 -9.85 1.43 10.21
C PRO A 27 -10.61 1.65 8.89
N ARG A 28 -10.56 2.86 8.33
CA ARG A 28 -11.28 3.25 7.10
C ARG A 28 -10.40 3.75 5.97
N LEU A 29 -9.08 3.78 6.18
CA LEU A 29 -8.12 4.34 5.25
C LEU A 29 -6.90 3.44 5.19
N ASP A 30 -6.49 3.07 3.98
CA ASP A 30 -5.23 2.40 3.74
C ASP A 30 -4.37 3.30 2.85
N PHE A 31 -3.13 3.52 3.26
CA PHE A 31 -2.14 4.27 2.50
C PHE A 31 -0.95 3.36 2.23
N ASP A 32 -0.46 3.32 1.00
CA ASP A 32 0.71 2.56 0.62
C ASP A 32 1.62 3.43 -0.26
N TYR A 33 2.90 3.44 0.08
CA TYR A 33 3.97 4.09 -0.67
C TYR A 33 4.98 3.03 -1.09
N ALA A 34 5.31 2.95 -2.37
CA ALA A 34 6.30 2.03 -2.90
C ALA A 34 7.28 2.76 -3.82
N PHE A 35 8.55 2.50 -3.61
CA PHE A 35 9.68 2.90 -4.41
C PHE A 35 10.18 1.69 -5.20
N LEU A 36 10.35 1.85 -6.51
CA LEU A 36 10.92 0.87 -7.39
C LEU A 36 12.11 1.48 -8.12
N SER A 37 13.30 0.97 -7.83
CA SER A 37 14.54 1.35 -8.49
C SER A 37 14.60 0.68 -9.87
N HIS A 38 14.48 1.48 -10.93
CA HIS A 38 14.62 1.01 -12.31
C HIS A 38 15.87 1.62 -12.93
N GLN A 39 16.83 0.76 -13.32
CA GLN A 39 18.11 1.21 -13.87
C GLN A 39 17.98 1.88 -15.25
N HIS A 40 16.94 1.54 -16.02
CA HIS A 40 16.77 2.02 -17.40
C HIS A 40 15.59 2.98 -17.60
N LEU A 41 14.65 3.02 -16.66
CA LEU A 41 13.38 3.75 -16.80
C LEU A 41 13.21 4.82 -15.71
N GLU A 42 14.31 5.20 -15.07
CA GLU A 42 14.35 6.06 -13.88
C GLU A 42 13.57 5.47 -12.69
N ASN A 43 13.73 6.09 -11.52
CA ASN A 43 13.07 5.61 -10.31
C ASN A 43 11.57 5.86 -10.35
N THR A 44 10.77 4.82 -10.08
CA THR A 44 9.31 4.93 -10.05
C THR A 44 8.81 4.98 -8.61
N HIS A 45 7.99 5.98 -8.31
CA HIS A 45 7.32 6.14 -7.03
C HIS A 45 5.82 5.89 -7.21
N ARG A 46 5.29 4.89 -6.50
CA ARG A 46 3.87 4.55 -6.49
C ARG A 46 3.25 4.95 -5.16
N VAL A 47 2.31 5.88 -5.21
CA VAL A 47 1.46 6.25 -4.07
C VAL A 47 0.08 5.65 -4.29
N SER A 48 -0.48 5.03 -3.25
CA SER A 48 -1.80 4.41 -3.30
C SER A 48 -2.59 4.77 -2.04
N LEU A 49 -3.82 5.23 -2.24
CA LEU A 49 -4.76 5.55 -1.16
C LEU A 49 -6.04 4.76 -1.40
N ARG A 50 -6.55 4.10 -0.37
CA ARG A 50 -7.82 3.37 -0.41
C ARG A 50 -8.68 3.82 0.75
N VAL A 51 -9.86 4.32 0.43
CA VAL A 51 -10.89 4.68 1.42
C VAL A 51 -11.94 3.58 1.44
N ARG A 52 -12.27 3.08 2.62
CA ARG A 52 -13.35 2.12 2.84
C ARG A 52 -14.57 2.87 3.35
N ILE A 53 -15.63 2.87 2.54
CA ILE A 53 -16.92 3.47 2.88
C ILE A 53 -17.84 2.35 3.38
N GLU A 54 -18.15 2.37 4.67
CA GLU A 54 -18.98 1.36 5.36
C GLU A 54 -20.40 1.87 5.57
N GLU A 55 -20.98 2.51 4.55
CA GLU A 55 -22.36 2.99 4.59
C GLU A 55 -23.31 1.88 4.10
N PRO A 56 -24.39 1.56 4.84
CA PRO A 56 -25.35 0.52 4.44
C PRO A 56 -25.95 0.76 3.05
N ARG A 57 -26.09 2.02 2.64
CA ARG A 57 -26.59 2.44 1.33
C ARG A 57 -25.69 1.99 0.16
N PHE A 58 -24.39 1.80 0.40
CA PHE A 58 -23.43 1.31 -0.58
C PHE A 58 -23.10 -0.17 -0.40
N ALA A 59 -23.76 -0.85 0.55
CA ALA A 59 -23.64 -2.29 0.68
C ALA A 59 -24.23 -2.94 -0.58
N ARG A 60 -23.46 -3.81 -1.21
CA ARG A 60 -23.91 -4.57 -2.36
C ARG A 60 -25.08 -5.45 -1.93
N MET A 61 -26.29 -5.15 -2.40
CA MET A 61 -27.42 -6.07 -2.27
C MET A 61 -27.04 -7.39 -2.92
N LYS A 62 -27.20 -8.48 -2.17
CA LYS A 62 -26.88 -9.84 -2.61
C LYS A 62 -28.05 -10.42 -3.39
#